data_AF-A0A1B6GR91-F1
#
_entry.id   AF-A0A1B6GR91-F1
#
_cell.length_a   1.000
_cell.length_b   1.000
_cell.length_c   1.000
_cell.angle_alpha   90.00
_cell.angle_beta   90.00
_cell.angle_gamma   90.00
#
_symmetry.space_group_name_H-M   'P 1'
#
loop_
_entity.id
_entity.type
_entity.pdbx_description
1 polymer ?
#
loop_
_entity_poly.entity_id
_entity_poly.type
_entity_poly.pdbx_seq_one_letter_code
_entity_poly.pdbx_strand_id
1 'polypeptide(L)'
;SLAIIAGFVPVLFLLTFSFMPESPYYYLMHKEKSKARDSLSWFRGDKDKEELEAEINKMEENVMRQMQNKGRVLDIFTSRANRKAFVIVQMMAVFVKFSGTGVMMAFASTTLPKDAFKSLGPSECVIILGMTWVVFAMVSMLLVDRLGRKILLSFSSFGCGIAMLLAGSWFYLDSATSVDVHSTNWIPFTSFVFHGIVYSLGLGPIGMAIKGEMLAANIKANVSAITSIVLALSSLFLNRIYLLIADSLGMYVNYWMFASSCFLATVFTATVVVETKGKTLQEIQDELARAKPSRDQQQDSGGLALSNKS
;
A
#
# COMPACT_ATOMS: atom_id res chain seq x y z
N SER A 1 -7.15 -12.31 29.24
CA SER A 1 -8.13 -12.93 28.32
C SER A 1 -7.82 -12.67 26.85
N LEU A 2 -7.72 -11.40 26.41
CA LEU A 2 -7.46 -11.07 24.99
C LEU A 2 -6.12 -11.59 24.45
N ALA A 3 -5.03 -11.49 25.24
CA ALA A 3 -3.71 -11.98 24.84
C ALA A 3 -3.65 -13.51 24.65
N ILE A 4 -4.45 -14.27 25.41
CA ILE A 4 -4.53 -15.75 25.30
C ILE A 4 -5.26 -16.13 24.00
N ILE A 5 -6.36 -15.44 23.69
CA ILE A 5 -7.11 -15.63 22.44
C ILE A 5 -6.24 -15.23 21.23
N ALA A 6 -5.50 -14.12 21.32
CA ALA A 6 -4.59 -13.68 20.28
C ALA A 6 -3.39 -14.64 20.10
N GLY A 7 -2.90 -15.27 21.17
CA GLY A 7 -1.83 -16.26 21.13
C GLY A 7 -2.26 -17.63 20.58
N PHE A 8 -3.55 -17.97 20.68
CA PHE A 8 -4.09 -19.22 20.14
C PHE A 8 -3.96 -19.29 18.61
N VAL A 9 -4.18 -18.18 17.91
CA VAL A 9 -4.12 -18.14 16.43
C VAL A 9 -2.72 -18.47 15.89
N PRO A 10 -1.62 -17.85 16.36
CA PRO A 10 -0.25 -18.23 15.99
C PRO A 10 0.10 -19.68 16.35
N VAL A 11 -0.34 -20.18 17.50
CA VAL A 11 -0.05 -21.58 17.92
C VAL A 11 -0.76 -22.56 16.98
N LEU A 12 -2.03 -22.33 16.68
CA LEU A 12 -2.78 -23.13 15.71
C LEU A 12 -2.15 -23.06 14.32
N PHE A 13 -1.70 -21.87 13.90
CA PHE A 13 -0.96 -21.69 12.66
C PHE A 13 0.34 -22.50 12.65
N LEU A 14 1.18 -22.44 13.69
CA LEU A 14 2.42 -23.23 13.78
C LEU A 14 2.17 -24.74 13.74
N LEU A 15 1.13 -25.20 14.46
CA LEU A 15 0.77 -26.61 14.51
C LEU A 15 0.32 -27.13 13.13
N THR A 16 -0.49 -26.35 12.41
CA THR A 16 -0.96 -26.73 11.07
C THR A 16 0.11 -26.55 9.99
N PHE A 17 0.92 -25.49 10.09
CA PHE A 17 1.97 -25.17 9.13
C PHE A 17 3.14 -26.16 9.19
N SER A 18 3.41 -26.76 10.35
CA SER A 18 4.45 -27.80 10.50
C SER A 18 4.20 -29.05 9.65
N PHE A 19 2.95 -29.30 9.22
CA PHE A 19 2.61 -30.41 8.32
C PHE A 19 2.61 -30.01 6.84
N MET A 20 2.78 -28.72 6.50
CA MET A 20 2.81 -28.25 5.12
C MET A 20 4.19 -28.57 4.51
N PRO A 21 4.25 -29.22 3.32
CA PRO A 21 5.52 -29.47 2.65
C PRO A 21 6.17 -28.15 2.22
N GLU A 22 7.51 -28.16 2.18
CA GLU A 22 8.29 -27.01 1.72
C GLU A 22 7.91 -26.62 0.29
N SER A 23 8.05 -25.33 -0.08
CA SER A 23 7.61 -24.86 -1.41
C SER A 23 8.28 -25.63 -2.57
N PRO A 24 7.54 -26.03 -3.63
CA PRO A 24 8.14 -26.65 -4.82
C PRO A 24 9.25 -25.78 -5.43
N TYR A 25 9.10 -24.46 -5.33
CA TYR A 25 10.08 -23.48 -5.79
C TYR A 25 11.42 -23.62 -5.07
N TYR A 26 11.42 -23.88 -3.76
CA TYR A 26 12.63 -24.08 -2.97
C TYR A 26 13.41 -25.30 -3.43
N TYR A 27 12.72 -26.43 -3.65
CA TYR A 27 13.36 -27.66 -4.14
C TYR A 27 13.91 -27.48 -5.56
N LEU A 28 13.18 -26.80 -6.45
CA LEU A 28 13.69 -26.48 -7.79
C LEU A 28 14.94 -25.59 -7.75
N MET A 29 15.01 -24.62 -6.83
CA MET A 29 16.22 -23.81 -6.63
C MET A 29 17.44 -24.66 -6.21
N HIS A 30 17.21 -25.75 -5.49
CA HIS A 30 18.24 -26.70 -5.07
C HIS A 30 18.46 -27.83 -6.08
N LYS A 31 17.83 -27.75 -7.27
CA LYS A 31 17.87 -28.78 -8.32
C LYS A 31 17.31 -30.13 -7.87
N GLU A 32 16.42 -30.15 -6.88
CA GLU A 32 15.75 -31.34 -6.34
C GLU A 32 14.35 -31.53 -6.96
N LYS A 33 14.28 -31.75 -8.27
CA LYS A 33 13.01 -31.80 -9.03
C LYS A 33 12.01 -32.86 -8.52
N SER A 34 12.49 -34.02 -8.05
CA SER A 34 11.62 -35.07 -7.49
C SER A 34 10.85 -34.57 -6.27
N LYS A 35 11.54 -33.94 -5.30
CA LYS A 35 10.88 -33.40 -4.10
C LYS A 35 9.97 -32.22 -4.42
N ALA A 36 10.35 -31.42 -5.43
CA ALA A 36 9.46 -30.39 -5.96
C ALA A 36 8.15 -30.98 -6.50
N ARG A 37 8.21 -32.14 -7.16
CA ARG A 37 7.02 -32.85 -7.67
C ARG A 37 6.13 -33.35 -6.55
N ASP A 38 6.72 -33.94 -5.51
CA ASP A 38 5.99 -34.45 -4.35
C ASP A 38 5.35 -33.32 -3.55
N SER A 39 6.02 -32.18 -3.43
CA SER A 39 5.44 -30.98 -2.83
C SER A 39 4.31 -30.40 -3.69
N LEU A 40 4.50 -30.31 -5.01
CA LEU A 40 3.49 -29.75 -5.92
C LEU A 40 2.24 -30.65 -6.00
N SER A 41 2.41 -31.97 -5.96
CA SER A 41 1.27 -32.91 -5.91
C SER A 41 0.45 -32.74 -4.65
N TRP A 42 1.08 -32.51 -3.49
CA TRP A 42 0.37 -32.20 -2.25
C TRP A 42 -0.48 -30.92 -2.36
N PHE A 43 0.06 -29.85 -2.95
CA PHE A 43 -0.67 -28.58 -3.12
C PHE A 43 -1.80 -28.63 -4.16
N ARG A 44 -1.67 -29.47 -5.18
CA ARG A 44 -2.64 -29.58 -6.28
C ARG A 44 -3.70 -30.66 -6.05
N GLY A 45 -3.47 -31.58 -5.12
CA GLY A 45 -4.33 -32.74 -4.92
C GLY A 45 -4.28 -33.69 -6.11
N ASP A 46 -5.41 -34.33 -6.42
CA ASP A 46 -5.54 -35.39 -7.42
C ASP A 46 -5.59 -34.82 -8.86
N LYS A 47 -4.54 -34.09 -9.26
CA LYS A 47 -4.34 -33.63 -10.63
C LYS A 47 -3.77 -34.74 -11.51
N ASP A 48 -4.11 -34.69 -12.80
CA ASP A 48 -3.50 -35.57 -13.79
C ASP A 48 -1.98 -35.42 -13.81
N LYS A 49 -1.29 -36.57 -13.90
CA LYS A 49 0.18 -36.65 -13.83
C LYS A 49 0.85 -35.83 -14.94
N GLU A 50 0.22 -35.70 -16.10
CA GLU A 50 0.73 -34.93 -17.23
C GLU A 50 0.63 -33.42 -17.00
N GLU A 51 -0.47 -32.92 -16.43
CA GLU A 51 -0.60 -31.50 -16.08
C GLU A 51 0.39 -31.09 -15.00
N LEU A 52 0.59 -31.95 -14.00
CA LEU A 52 1.56 -31.72 -12.93
C LEU A 52 2.99 -31.62 -13.48
N GLU A 53 3.33 -32.49 -14.42
CA GLU A 53 4.63 -32.45 -15.11
C GLU A 53 4.81 -31.22 -15.99
N ALA A 54 3.78 -30.83 -16.75
CA ALA A 54 3.83 -29.58 -17.50
C ALA A 54 4.04 -28.36 -16.58
N GLU A 55 3.36 -28.32 -15.44
CA GLU A 55 3.46 -27.25 -14.44
C GLU A 55 4.85 -27.20 -13.80
N ILE A 56 5.42 -28.35 -13.41
CA ILE A 56 6.75 -28.40 -12.78
C ILE A 56 7.86 -28.01 -13.76
N ASN A 57 7.76 -28.44 -15.03
CA ASN A 57 8.74 -28.09 -16.07
C ASN A 57 8.74 -26.58 -16.32
N LYS A 58 7.55 -25.97 -16.41
CA LYS A 58 7.41 -24.52 -16.56
C LYS A 58 7.94 -23.77 -15.33
N MET A 59 7.72 -24.31 -14.13
CA MET A 59 8.26 -23.71 -12.90
C MET A 59 9.79 -23.80 -12.84
N GLU A 60 10.37 -24.94 -13.23
CA GLU A 60 11.82 -25.17 -13.30
C GLU A 60 12.49 -24.19 -14.27
N GLU A 61 11.92 -24.00 -15.46
CA GLU A 61 12.43 -23.03 -16.43
C GLU A 61 12.46 -21.61 -15.85
N ASN A 62 11.38 -21.21 -15.16
CA ASN A 62 11.29 -19.90 -14.51
C ASN A 62 12.31 -19.75 -13.37
N VAL A 63 12.48 -20.77 -12.54
CA VAL A 63 13.46 -20.80 -11.44
C VAL A 63 14.88 -20.67 -12.00
N MET A 64 15.23 -21.47 -13.00
CA MET A 64 16.55 -21.45 -13.63
C MET A 64 16.84 -20.09 -14.27
N ARG A 65 15.86 -19.50 -14.95
CA ARG A 65 15.97 -18.15 -15.52
C ARG A 65 16.16 -17.07 -14.45
N GLN A 66 15.51 -17.20 -13.30
CA GLN A 66 15.70 -16.29 -12.16
C GLN A 66 17.05 -16.49 -11.45
N MET A 67 17.50 -17.73 -11.31
CA MET A 67 18.81 -18.04 -10.71
C MET A 67 19.98 -17.57 -11.57
N GLN A 68 19.84 -17.63 -12.90
CA GLN A 68 20.81 -17.08 -13.85
C GLN A 68 20.77 -15.54 -13.88
N ASN A 69 19.58 -14.95 -13.76
CA ASN A 69 19.39 -13.50 -13.70
C ASN A 69 19.17 -13.01 -12.26
N LYS A 70 20.16 -13.22 -11.37
CA LYS A 70 20.18 -12.53 -10.06
C LYS A 70 20.31 -11.04 -10.32
N GLY A 71 19.18 -10.35 -10.44
CA GLY A 71 19.18 -8.93 -10.72
C GLY A 71 19.99 -8.19 -9.67
N ARG A 72 20.94 -7.39 -10.12
CA ARG A 72 21.78 -6.58 -9.25
C ARG A 72 20.99 -5.35 -8.81
N VAL A 73 21.36 -4.76 -7.67
CA VAL A 73 20.75 -3.48 -7.24
C VAL A 73 20.97 -2.40 -8.32
N LEU A 74 22.10 -2.46 -9.03
CA LEU A 74 22.41 -1.56 -10.15
C LEU A 74 21.43 -1.70 -11.33
N ASP A 75 20.74 -2.83 -11.48
CA ASP A 75 19.77 -3.05 -12.56
C ASP A 75 18.50 -2.19 -12.40
N ILE A 76 18.33 -1.56 -11.24
CA ILE A 76 17.32 -0.52 -11.03
C ILE A 76 17.60 0.69 -11.93
N PHE A 77 18.88 1.00 -12.16
CA PHE A 77 19.31 2.21 -12.85
C PHE A 77 19.56 2.01 -14.36
N THR A 78 19.53 0.77 -14.84
CA THR A 78 19.86 0.41 -16.22
C THR A 78 18.79 0.85 -17.22
N SER A 79 17.50 0.77 -16.86
CA SER A 79 16.40 1.16 -17.74
C SER A 79 15.58 2.33 -17.17
N ARG A 80 15.03 3.15 -18.07
CA ARG A 80 14.14 4.26 -17.68
C ARG A 80 12.88 3.74 -16.97
N ALA A 81 12.33 2.62 -17.43
CA ALA A 81 11.17 1.98 -16.83
C ALA A 81 11.47 1.54 -15.39
N ASN A 82 12.59 0.85 -15.16
CA ASN A 82 13.02 0.39 -13.83
C ASN A 82 13.20 1.57 -12.87
N ARG A 83 13.87 2.64 -13.31
CA ARG A 83 14.04 3.85 -12.50
C ARG A 83 12.70 4.49 -12.14
N LYS A 84 11.78 4.61 -13.10
CA LYS A 84 10.46 5.21 -12.88
C LYS A 84 9.60 4.33 -11.95
N ALA A 85 9.61 3.01 -12.15
CA ALA A 85 8.94 2.05 -11.27
C ALA A 85 9.48 2.15 -9.84
N PHE A 86 10.81 2.19 -9.68
CA PHE A 86 11.46 2.36 -8.39
C PHE A 86 11.01 3.65 -7.70
N VAL A 87 11.08 4.80 -8.39
CA VAL A 87 10.63 6.09 -7.82
C VAL A 87 9.17 6.03 -7.40
N ILE A 88 8.29 5.46 -8.22
CA ILE A 88 6.86 5.32 -7.88
C ILE A 88 6.68 4.49 -6.61
N VAL A 89 7.30 3.33 -6.54
CA VAL A 89 7.17 2.42 -5.39
C VAL A 89 7.72 3.06 -4.10
N GLN A 90 8.89 3.70 -4.18
CA GLN A 90 9.51 4.32 -3.00
C GLN A 90 8.75 5.55 -2.52
N MET A 91 8.31 6.43 -3.43
CA MET A 91 7.50 7.59 -3.06
C MET A 91 6.15 7.16 -2.48
N MET A 92 5.50 6.15 -3.07
CA MET A 92 4.25 5.61 -2.53
C MET A 92 4.45 5.04 -1.12
N ALA A 93 5.53 4.30 -0.87
CA ALA A 93 5.86 3.79 0.46
C ALA A 93 6.01 4.92 1.50
N VAL A 94 6.67 6.02 1.13
CA VAL A 94 6.77 7.22 1.98
C VAL A 94 5.40 7.84 2.20
N PHE A 95 4.62 8.08 1.15
CA PHE A 95 3.28 8.69 1.27
C PHE A 95 2.33 7.88 2.14
N VAL A 96 2.35 6.54 2.06
CA VAL A 96 1.53 5.68 2.91
C VAL A 96 1.93 5.78 4.38
N LYS A 97 3.20 6.04 4.70
CA LYS A 97 3.63 6.26 6.10
C LYS A 97 3.31 7.67 6.56
N PHE A 98 3.60 8.65 5.72
CA PHE A 98 3.33 10.07 5.97
C PHE A 98 1.85 10.46 5.79
N SER A 99 0.94 9.51 5.54
CA SER A 99 -0.51 9.74 5.65
C SER A 99 -1.00 9.76 7.11
N GLY A 100 -0.12 9.45 8.07
CA GLY A 100 -0.41 9.50 9.51
C GLY A 100 -0.97 8.21 10.11
N THR A 101 -1.35 7.23 9.28
CA THR A 101 -2.09 6.02 9.72
C THR A 101 -1.39 5.25 10.85
N GLY A 102 -0.07 5.03 10.74
CA GLY A 102 0.67 4.26 11.74
C GLY A 102 0.80 4.98 13.09
N VAL A 103 0.97 6.31 13.06
CA VAL A 103 1.08 7.14 14.25
C VAL A 103 -0.29 7.31 14.90
N MET A 104 -1.34 7.51 14.12
CA MET A 104 -2.72 7.50 14.61
C MET A 104 -3.04 6.18 15.30
N MET A 105 -2.65 5.04 14.73
CA MET A 105 -2.88 3.75 15.38
C MET A 105 -2.14 3.61 16.73
N ALA A 106 -0.92 4.15 16.82
CA ALA A 106 -0.11 4.09 18.03
C ALA A 106 -0.60 5.05 19.13
N PHE A 107 -1.10 6.24 18.75
CA PHE A 107 -1.38 7.34 19.68
C PHE A 107 -2.84 7.82 19.66
N ALA A 108 -3.77 7.14 18.99
CA ALA A 108 -5.17 7.57 18.93
C ALA A 108 -5.81 7.70 20.32
N SER A 109 -5.58 6.74 21.21
CA SER A 109 -6.12 6.76 22.57
C SER A 109 -5.56 7.89 23.44
N THR A 110 -4.36 8.38 23.13
CA THR A 110 -3.73 9.49 23.86
C THR A 110 -4.01 10.85 23.21
N THR A 111 -4.22 10.88 21.89
CA THR A 111 -4.39 12.11 21.11
C THR A 111 -5.84 12.58 21.07
N LEU A 112 -6.79 11.64 21.07
CA LEU A 112 -8.21 11.99 21.06
C LEU A 112 -8.61 12.64 22.38
N PRO A 113 -9.46 13.69 22.34
CA PRO A 113 -10.05 14.27 23.55
C PRO A 113 -10.73 13.18 24.39
N LYS A 114 -10.56 13.23 25.72
CA LYS A 114 -11.16 12.24 26.65
C LYS A 114 -12.68 12.15 26.52
N ASP A 115 -13.32 13.27 26.16
CA ASP A 115 -14.77 13.38 25.96
C ASP A 115 -15.15 13.50 24.48
N ALA A 116 -14.30 13.01 23.55
CA ALA A 116 -14.56 13.09 22.10
C ALA A 116 -15.93 12.49 21.72
N PHE A 117 -16.33 11.44 22.42
CA PHE A 117 -17.71 10.98 22.48
C PHE A 117 -18.04 10.76 23.95
N LYS A 118 -18.95 11.54 24.53
CA LYS A 118 -19.38 11.48 25.95
C LYS A 118 -19.72 10.06 26.45
N SER A 119 -19.99 9.12 25.53
CA SER A 119 -20.34 7.72 25.81
C SER A 119 -19.26 6.68 25.46
N LEU A 120 -18.16 7.06 24.79
CA LEU A 120 -17.13 6.13 24.32
C LEU A 120 -15.77 6.47 24.96
N GLY A 121 -15.16 5.48 25.61
CA GLY A 121 -13.80 5.62 26.10
C GLY A 121 -12.76 5.53 24.98
N PRO A 122 -11.49 5.86 25.29
CA PRO A 122 -10.40 5.78 24.33
C PRO A 122 -10.20 4.39 23.71
N SER A 123 -10.44 3.32 24.48
CA SER A 123 -10.30 1.93 24.03
C SER A 123 -11.36 1.58 22.98
N GLU A 124 -12.60 2.00 23.20
CA GLU A 124 -13.73 1.80 22.30
C GLU A 124 -13.51 2.53 20.99
N CYS A 125 -13.01 3.77 21.04
CA CYS A 125 -12.63 4.54 19.86
C CYS A 125 -11.59 3.81 18.99
N VAL A 126 -10.55 3.25 19.60
CA VAL A 126 -9.51 2.48 18.88
C VAL A 126 -10.10 1.21 18.26
N ILE A 127 -11.00 0.52 18.96
CA ILE A 127 -11.69 -0.67 18.44
C ILE A 127 -12.53 -0.31 17.21
N ILE A 128 -13.30 0.78 17.27
CA ILE A 128 -14.13 1.26 16.15
C ILE A 128 -13.27 1.60 14.94
N LEU A 129 -12.14 2.28 15.14
CA LEU A 129 -11.19 2.58 14.06
C LEU A 129 -10.67 1.29 13.41
N GLY A 130 -10.24 0.31 14.22
CA GLY A 130 -9.77 -0.99 13.73
C GLY A 130 -10.83 -1.76 12.95
N MET A 131 -12.06 -1.85 13.46
CA MET A 131 -13.18 -2.50 12.76
C MET A 131 -13.49 -1.81 11.44
N THR A 132 -13.53 -0.48 11.44
CA THR A 132 -13.75 0.32 10.23
C THR A 132 -12.69 -0.01 9.17
N TRP A 133 -11.41 -0.09 9.56
CA TRP A 133 -10.34 -0.39 8.60
C TRP A 133 -10.50 -1.77 7.96
N VAL A 134 -10.87 -2.78 8.75
CA VAL A 134 -11.10 -4.15 8.25
C VAL A 134 -12.28 -4.20 7.29
N VAL A 135 -13.42 -3.63 7.65
CA VAL A 135 -14.63 -3.62 6.81
C VAL A 135 -14.35 -2.93 5.47
N PHE A 136 -13.74 -1.76 5.50
CA PHE A 136 -13.47 -1.01 4.26
C PHE A 136 -12.31 -1.58 3.43
N ALA A 137 -11.39 -2.33 4.04
CA ALA A 137 -10.39 -3.09 3.28
C ALA A 137 -11.05 -4.21 2.46
N MET A 138 -12.08 -4.88 3.00
CA MET A 138 -12.86 -5.85 2.24
C MET A 138 -13.63 -5.20 1.09
N VAL A 139 -14.23 -4.03 1.33
CA VAL A 139 -14.88 -3.23 0.28
C VAL A 139 -13.88 -2.84 -0.81
N SER A 140 -12.66 -2.44 -0.45
CA SER A 140 -11.61 -2.09 -1.41
C SER A 140 -11.32 -3.22 -2.40
N MET A 141 -11.24 -4.48 -1.93
CA MET A 141 -11.01 -5.64 -2.81
C MET A 141 -12.05 -5.73 -3.93
N LEU A 142 -13.32 -5.44 -3.65
CA LEU A 142 -14.39 -5.45 -4.65
C LEU A 142 -14.31 -4.25 -5.63
N LEU A 143 -13.80 -3.11 -5.17
CA LEU A 143 -13.74 -1.87 -5.94
C LEU A 143 -12.51 -1.78 -6.84
N VAL A 144 -11.37 -2.36 -6.42
CA VAL A 144 -10.09 -2.29 -7.14
C VAL A 144 -10.22 -2.81 -8.57
N ASP A 145 -10.93 -3.91 -8.76
CA ASP A 145 -11.12 -4.50 -10.09
C ASP A 145 -12.08 -3.71 -10.97
N ARG A 146 -12.97 -2.89 -10.38
CA ARG A 146 -13.96 -2.08 -11.11
C ARG A 146 -13.44 -0.71 -11.50
N LEU A 147 -12.80 0.01 -10.60
CA LEU A 147 -12.46 1.42 -10.78
C LEU A 147 -11.00 1.64 -11.23
N GLY A 148 -10.12 0.65 -11.02
CA GLY A 148 -8.70 0.78 -11.33
C GLY A 148 -7.90 1.40 -10.18
N ARG A 149 -6.57 1.23 -10.26
CA ARG A 149 -5.68 1.44 -9.11
C ARG A 149 -5.34 2.91 -8.96
N LYS A 150 -5.12 3.61 -10.07
CA LYS A 150 -4.73 5.03 -10.08
C LYS A 150 -5.85 5.93 -9.53
N ILE A 151 -7.09 5.67 -9.95
CA ILE A 151 -8.26 6.46 -9.51
C ILE A 151 -8.47 6.28 -8.00
N LEU A 152 -8.45 5.04 -7.51
CA LEU A 152 -8.62 4.76 -6.08
C LEU A 152 -7.51 5.37 -5.23
N LEU A 153 -6.26 5.28 -5.68
CA LEU A 153 -5.12 5.89 -4.99
C LEU A 153 -5.27 7.42 -4.91
N SER A 154 -5.65 8.09 -6.00
CA SER A 154 -5.86 9.54 -6.02
C SER A 154 -7.05 9.96 -5.14
N PHE A 155 -8.19 9.28 -5.24
CA PHE A 155 -9.36 9.56 -4.41
C PHE A 155 -9.07 9.36 -2.92
N SER A 156 -8.46 8.23 -2.59
CA SER A 156 -8.11 7.86 -1.21
C SER A 156 -7.13 8.85 -0.60
N SER A 157 -6.03 9.16 -1.30
CA SER A 157 -5.04 10.14 -0.82
C SER A 157 -5.63 11.53 -0.63
N PHE A 158 -6.50 11.99 -1.55
CA PHE A 158 -7.18 13.27 -1.40
C PHE A 158 -8.11 13.30 -0.18
N GLY A 159 -8.91 12.24 -0.01
CA GLY A 159 -9.79 12.08 1.15
C GLY A 159 -9.02 12.04 2.46
N CYS A 160 -7.90 11.31 2.52
CA CYS A 160 -7.01 11.30 3.68
C CYS A 160 -6.47 12.72 3.98
N GLY A 161 -6.13 13.49 2.94
CA GLY A 161 -5.67 14.87 3.07
C GLY A 161 -6.73 15.77 3.72
N ILE A 162 -7.98 15.69 3.24
CA ILE A 162 -9.11 16.43 3.84
C ILE A 162 -9.32 16.02 5.29
N ALA A 163 -9.34 14.72 5.58
CA ALA A 163 -9.55 14.22 6.93
C ALA A 163 -8.48 14.73 7.92
N MET A 164 -7.22 14.69 7.51
CA MET A 164 -6.11 15.19 8.33
C MET A 164 -6.12 16.72 8.45
N LEU A 165 -6.53 17.43 7.41
CA LEU A 165 -6.69 18.89 7.46
C LEU A 165 -7.79 19.29 8.44
N LEU A 166 -8.92 18.58 8.45
CA LEU A 166 -10.01 18.81 9.40
C LEU A 166 -9.57 18.55 10.85
N ALA A 167 -8.93 17.41 11.11
CA ALA A 167 -8.38 17.09 12.43
C ALA A 167 -7.35 18.14 12.89
N GLY A 168 -6.39 18.50 12.03
CA GLY A 168 -5.37 19.50 12.34
C GLY A 168 -5.97 20.88 12.60
N SER A 169 -6.96 21.30 11.80
CA SER A 169 -7.65 22.58 12.00
C SER A 169 -8.39 22.62 13.34
N TRP A 170 -9.00 21.50 13.75
CA TRP A 170 -9.63 21.39 15.06
C TRP A 170 -8.62 21.52 16.20
N PHE A 171 -7.51 20.77 16.16
CA PHE A 171 -6.45 20.86 17.16
C PHE A 171 -5.80 22.25 17.20
N TYR A 172 -5.76 22.97 16.08
CA TYR A 172 -5.26 24.33 16.03
C TYR A 172 -6.21 25.29 16.76
N LEU A 173 -7.51 25.17 16.54
CA LEU A 173 -8.51 25.98 17.25
C LEU A 173 -8.46 25.71 18.76
N ASP A 174 -8.36 24.45 19.17
CA ASP A 174 -8.27 24.05 20.58
C ASP A 174 -7.02 24.60 21.30
N SER A 175 -5.85 24.49 20.66
CA SER A 175 -4.56 24.75 21.34
C SER A 175 -3.98 26.14 21.09
N ALA A 176 -4.31 26.79 19.96
CA ALA A 176 -3.69 28.03 19.54
C ALA A 176 -4.64 29.23 19.50
N THR A 177 -5.93 29.04 19.81
CA THR A 177 -6.94 30.11 19.81
C THR A 177 -7.78 30.10 21.09
N SER A 178 -8.52 31.18 21.34
CA SER A 178 -9.45 31.28 22.47
C SER A 178 -10.88 30.79 22.15
N VAL A 179 -11.04 30.08 21.03
CA VAL A 179 -12.35 29.55 20.60
C VAL A 179 -12.71 28.34 21.44
N ASP A 180 -13.90 28.35 22.05
CA ASP A 180 -14.42 27.17 22.75
C ASP A 180 -14.85 26.09 21.76
N VAL A 181 -14.04 25.04 21.65
CA VAL A 181 -14.28 23.88 20.78
C VAL A 181 -14.94 22.71 21.50
N HIS A 182 -15.32 22.85 22.78
CA HIS A 182 -15.82 21.73 23.60
C HIS A 182 -17.08 21.07 23.00
N SER A 183 -17.94 21.84 22.35
CA SER A 183 -19.14 21.31 21.65
C SER A 183 -18.80 20.45 20.42
N THR A 184 -17.56 20.55 19.93
CA THR A 184 -17.06 19.93 18.70
C THR A 184 -15.95 18.89 18.92
N ASN A 185 -15.74 18.42 20.16
CA ASN A 185 -14.73 17.40 20.51
C ASN A 185 -14.83 16.09 19.71
N TRP A 186 -15.96 15.83 19.06
CA TRP A 186 -16.19 14.67 18.19
C TRP A 186 -15.52 14.79 16.80
N ILE A 187 -15.10 16.00 16.39
CA ILE A 187 -14.51 16.26 15.07
C ILE A 187 -13.21 15.48 14.83
N PRO A 188 -12.22 15.45 15.76
CA PRO A 188 -11.00 14.66 15.56
C PRO A 188 -11.29 13.17 15.36
N PHE A 189 -12.19 12.60 16.17
CA PHE A 189 -12.52 11.18 16.07
C PHE A 189 -13.21 10.85 14.75
N THR A 190 -14.22 11.63 14.36
CA THR A 190 -14.90 11.43 13.07
C THR A 190 -13.97 11.65 11.88
N SER A 191 -13.01 12.58 11.99
CA SER A 191 -11.94 12.76 11.01
C SER A 191 -11.04 11.52 10.92
N PHE A 192 -10.72 10.87 12.04
CA PHE A 192 -9.93 9.63 12.02
C PHE A 192 -10.71 8.45 11.45
N VAL A 193 -12.00 8.34 11.74
CA VAL A 193 -12.88 7.33 11.13
C VAL A 193 -12.96 7.56 9.62
N PHE A 194 -13.22 8.80 9.19
CA PHE A 194 -13.28 9.15 7.77
C PHE A 194 -11.95 8.88 7.06
N HIS A 195 -10.83 9.28 7.67
CA HIS A 195 -9.49 8.93 7.18
C HIS A 195 -9.32 7.42 7.03
N GLY A 196 -9.72 6.64 8.04
CA GLY A 196 -9.65 5.19 8.01
C GLY A 196 -10.43 4.57 6.86
N ILE A 197 -11.66 5.04 6.63
CA ILE A 197 -12.52 4.62 5.52
C ILE A 197 -11.80 4.86 4.20
N VAL A 198 -11.43 6.11 3.92
CA VAL A 198 -10.86 6.47 2.62
C VAL A 198 -9.47 5.87 2.43
N TYR A 199 -8.66 5.76 3.48
CA TYR A 199 -7.35 5.09 3.46
C TYR A 199 -7.49 3.61 3.08
N SER A 200 -8.41 2.89 3.73
CA SER A 200 -8.66 1.48 3.46
C SER A 200 -9.21 1.22 2.06
N LEU A 201 -9.88 2.19 1.43
CA LEU A 201 -10.39 2.06 0.07
C LEU A 201 -9.29 2.06 -1.00
N GLY A 202 -8.10 2.63 -0.72
CA GLY A 202 -7.08 2.80 -1.76
C GLY A 202 -5.64 2.86 -1.23
N LEU A 203 -5.27 3.95 -0.57
CA LEU A 203 -3.89 4.25 -0.19
C LEU A 203 -3.25 3.13 0.63
N GLY A 204 -4.00 2.50 1.53
CA GLY A 204 -3.55 1.34 2.31
C GLY A 204 -3.26 0.11 1.45
N PRO A 205 -4.29 -0.57 0.91
CA PRO A 205 -4.09 -1.83 0.18
C PRO A 205 -3.35 -1.65 -1.14
N ILE A 206 -3.76 -0.67 -1.95
CA ILE A 206 -3.22 -0.47 -3.30
C ILE A 206 -1.82 0.14 -3.24
N GLY A 207 -1.59 1.09 -2.33
CA GLY A 207 -0.28 1.74 -2.20
C GLY A 207 0.84 0.76 -1.88
N MET A 208 0.51 -0.31 -1.15
CA MET A 208 1.44 -1.40 -0.85
C MET A 208 1.50 -2.47 -1.95
N ALA A 209 0.38 -2.73 -2.63
CA ALA A 209 0.28 -3.76 -3.67
C ALA A 209 0.93 -3.36 -5.00
N ILE A 210 0.98 -2.06 -5.33
CA ILE A 210 1.41 -1.58 -6.65
C ILE A 210 2.84 -2.00 -7.02
N LYS A 211 3.72 -2.22 -6.03
CA LYS A 211 5.07 -2.77 -6.25
C LYS A 211 5.05 -4.16 -6.90
N GLY A 212 4.02 -4.94 -6.62
CA GLY A 212 3.80 -6.25 -7.21
C GLY A 212 3.47 -6.20 -8.71
N GLU A 213 2.86 -5.11 -9.16
CA GLU A 213 2.36 -4.93 -10.53
C GLU A 213 3.34 -4.13 -11.40
N MET A 214 4.14 -3.22 -10.81
CA MET A 214 5.03 -2.32 -11.54
C MET A 214 6.47 -2.81 -11.68
N LEU A 215 6.94 -3.70 -10.82
CA LEU A 215 8.34 -4.10 -10.79
C LEU A 215 8.61 -5.27 -11.73
N ALA A 216 9.58 -5.08 -12.62
CA ALA A 216 10.14 -6.16 -13.42
C ALA A 216 10.77 -7.24 -12.52
N ALA A 217 10.67 -8.50 -12.95
CA ALA A 217 11.05 -9.66 -12.12
C ALA A 217 12.50 -9.59 -11.61
N ASN A 218 13.43 -9.06 -12.41
CA ASN A 218 14.84 -8.95 -12.06
C ASN A 218 15.12 -7.97 -10.91
N ILE A 219 14.37 -6.87 -10.79
CA ILE A 219 14.59 -5.87 -9.72
C ILE A 219 13.65 -6.04 -8.52
N LYS A 220 12.59 -6.84 -8.67
CA LYS A 220 11.48 -6.92 -7.72
C LYS A 220 11.91 -7.24 -6.29
N ALA A 221 12.79 -8.22 -6.12
CA ALA A 221 13.28 -8.63 -4.80
C ALA A 221 14.08 -7.53 -4.11
N ASN A 222 15.06 -6.95 -4.81
CA ASN A 222 15.90 -5.87 -4.29
C ASN A 222 15.09 -4.63 -3.95
N VAL A 223 14.22 -4.18 -4.87
CA VAL A 223 13.38 -3.01 -4.64
C VAL A 223 12.45 -3.26 -3.46
N SER A 224 11.83 -4.45 -3.36
CA SER A 224 10.97 -4.78 -2.21
C SER A 224 11.70 -4.74 -0.88
N ALA A 225 12.95 -5.22 -0.82
CA ALA A 225 13.77 -5.14 0.38
C ALA A 225 14.07 -3.68 0.77
N ILE A 226 14.45 -2.84 -0.20
CA ILE A 226 14.67 -1.41 0.02
C ILE A 226 13.35 -0.73 0.46
N THR A 227 12.22 -1.07 -0.14
CA THR A 227 10.90 -0.56 0.26
C THR A 227 10.61 -0.89 1.72
N SER A 228 10.87 -2.12 2.17
CA SER A 228 10.68 -2.51 3.58
C SER A 228 11.55 -1.69 4.54
N ILE A 229 12.80 -1.42 4.17
CA ILE A 229 13.70 -0.55 4.95
C ILE A 229 13.14 0.88 5.01
N VAL A 230 12.72 1.44 3.87
CA VAL A 230 12.12 2.79 3.82
C VAL A 230 10.86 2.88 4.67
N LEU A 231 10.00 1.87 4.64
CA LEU A 231 8.80 1.80 5.46
C LEU A 231 9.14 1.76 6.95
N ALA A 232 10.14 0.95 7.34
CA ALA A 232 10.59 0.83 8.72
C ALA A 232 11.19 2.15 9.23
N LEU A 233 12.11 2.75 8.47
CA LEU A 233 12.75 4.02 8.80
C LEU A 233 11.74 5.16 8.87
N SER A 234 10.81 5.25 7.91
CA SER A 234 9.74 6.26 7.93
C SER A 234 8.83 6.08 9.14
N SER A 235 8.51 4.84 9.51
CA SER A 235 7.70 4.55 10.70
C SER A 235 8.43 4.95 11.98
N LEU A 236 9.72 4.62 12.10
CA LEU A 236 10.55 4.98 13.25
C LEU A 236 10.66 6.50 13.39
N PHE A 237 10.98 7.17 12.28
CA PHE A 237 11.09 8.63 12.22
C PHE A 237 9.79 9.30 12.68
N LEU A 238 8.66 8.95 12.08
CA LEU A 238 7.36 9.53 12.41
C LEU A 238 6.96 9.28 13.86
N ASN A 239 7.11 8.05 14.38
CA ASN A 239 6.80 7.76 15.78
C ASN A 239 7.69 8.55 16.75
N ARG A 240 8.98 8.76 16.41
CA ARG A 240 9.91 9.49 17.28
C ARG A 240 9.62 10.98 17.31
N ILE A 241 9.32 11.59 16.17
CA ILE A 241 9.08 13.03 16.10
C ILE A 241 7.67 13.43 16.52
N TYR A 242 6.71 12.50 16.51
CA TYR A 242 5.29 12.83 16.73
C TYR A 242 5.05 13.58 18.04
N LEU A 243 5.49 13.00 19.16
CA LEU A 243 5.35 13.61 20.48
C LEU A 243 6.23 14.87 20.60
N LEU A 244 7.43 14.86 20.01
CA LEU A 244 8.30 16.03 20.00
C LEU A 244 7.63 17.23 19.33
N ILE A 245 6.99 17.04 18.18
CA ILE A 245 6.23 18.09 17.47
C ILE A 245 5.01 18.49 18.29
N ALA A 246 4.28 17.52 18.87
CA ALA A 246 3.11 17.80 19.68
C ALA A 246 3.43 18.70 20.89
N ASP A 247 4.54 18.41 21.59
CA ASP A 247 4.95 19.14 22.79
C ASP A 247 5.56 20.52 22.48
N SER A 248 6.25 20.66 21.33
CA SER A 248 6.99 21.90 21.00
C SER A 248 6.24 22.87 20.09
N LEU A 249 5.47 22.36 19.12
CA LEU A 249 4.80 23.16 18.10
C LEU A 249 3.27 23.01 18.16
N GLY A 250 2.77 22.01 18.89
CA GLY A 250 1.36 21.71 19.02
C GLY A 250 0.91 20.55 18.13
N MET A 251 -0.19 19.91 18.56
CA MET A 251 -0.67 18.68 17.95
C MET A 251 -1.08 18.85 16.48
N TYR A 252 -1.63 20.03 16.14
CA TYR A 252 -2.13 20.37 14.80
C TYR A 252 -1.05 20.29 13.71
N VAL A 253 0.21 20.58 14.03
CA VAL A 253 1.32 20.57 13.07
C VAL A 253 1.56 19.17 12.51
N ASN A 254 1.44 18.12 13.33
CA ASN A 254 1.54 16.74 12.87
C ASN A 254 0.47 16.43 11.81
N TYR A 255 -0.77 16.85 12.06
CA TYR A 255 -1.90 16.59 11.17
C TYR A 255 -1.84 17.41 9.87
N TRP A 256 -1.38 18.65 9.91
CA TRP A 256 -1.14 19.44 8.69
C TRP A 256 0.02 18.91 7.85
N MET A 257 1.08 18.38 8.50
CA MET A 257 2.15 17.67 7.80
C MET A 257 1.60 16.44 7.07
N PHE A 258 0.75 15.64 7.73
CA PHE A 258 0.09 14.48 7.10
C PHE A 258 -0.86 14.89 5.97
N ALA A 259 -1.64 15.96 6.16
CA ALA A 259 -2.52 16.50 5.13
C ALA A 259 -1.74 16.92 3.88
N SER A 260 -0.64 17.66 4.07
CA SER A 260 0.24 18.12 2.99
C SER A 260 0.84 16.96 2.21
N SER A 261 1.32 15.93 2.92
CA SER A 261 1.82 14.69 2.31
C SER A 261 0.74 13.98 1.48
N CYS A 262 -0.49 13.87 1.99
CA CYS A 262 -1.61 13.26 1.29
C CYS A 262 -2.00 14.02 0.01
N PHE A 263 -2.02 15.35 0.04
CA PHE A 263 -2.26 16.15 -1.16
C PHE A 263 -1.12 16.02 -2.18
N LEU A 264 0.13 15.99 -1.73
CA LEU A 264 1.28 15.71 -2.60
C LEU A 264 1.18 14.30 -3.22
N ALA A 265 0.76 13.31 -2.44
CA ALA A 265 0.50 11.95 -2.91
C ALA A 265 -0.61 11.91 -3.97
N THR A 266 -1.64 12.74 -3.81
CA THR A 266 -2.73 12.88 -4.79
C THR A 266 -2.20 13.37 -6.13
N VAL A 267 -1.44 14.46 -6.11
CA VAL A 267 -0.83 15.06 -7.32
C VAL A 267 0.16 14.09 -7.95
N PHE A 268 1.02 13.46 -7.14
CA PHE A 268 1.98 12.47 -7.60
C PHE A 268 1.30 11.28 -8.27
N THR A 269 0.25 10.74 -7.67
CA THR A 269 -0.52 9.64 -8.23
C THR A 269 -1.18 10.04 -9.55
N ALA A 270 -1.81 11.21 -9.59
CA ALA A 270 -2.48 11.68 -10.79
C ALA A 270 -1.51 11.88 -11.97
N THR A 271 -0.27 12.32 -11.69
CA THR A 271 0.67 12.76 -12.73
C THR A 271 1.76 11.76 -13.10
N VAL A 272 2.21 10.92 -12.15
CA VAL A 272 3.38 10.04 -12.31
C VAL A 272 2.99 8.56 -12.34
N VAL A 273 2.02 8.15 -11.52
CA VAL A 273 1.58 6.75 -11.45
C VAL A 273 0.81 6.39 -12.74
N VAL A 274 1.11 5.22 -13.29
CA VAL A 274 0.41 4.64 -14.44
C VAL A 274 -0.68 3.69 -13.96
N GLU A 275 -1.78 3.60 -14.73
CA GLU A 275 -2.85 2.65 -14.43
C GLU A 275 -2.38 1.23 -14.75
N THR A 276 -2.63 0.29 -13.84
CA THR A 276 -2.20 -1.11 -13.95
C THR A 276 -3.35 -2.08 -14.18
N LYS A 277 -4.60 -1.62 -14.01
CA LYS A 277 -5.80 -2.43 -14.23
C LYS A 277 -5.83 -2.99 -15.66
N GLY A 278 -5.98 -4.31 -15.76
CA GLY A 278 -6.15 -5.02 -17.03
C GLY A 278 -4.92 -5.04 -17.94
N LYS A 279 -3.74 -4.64 -17.44
CA LYS A 279 -2.50 -4.60 -18.22
C LYS A 279 -1.56 -5.71 -17.82
N THR A 280 -0.83 -6.21 -18.81
CA THR A 280 0.31 -7.10 -18.62
C THR A 280 1.51 -6.32 -18.06
N LEU A 281 2.44 -7.03 -17.42
CA LEU A 281 3.67 -6.42 -16.91
C LEU A 281 4.46 -5.72 -18.04
N GLN A 282 4.47 -6.30 -19.25
CA GLN A 282 5.17 -5.73 -20.40
C GLN A 282 4.56 -4.38 -20.81
N GLU A 283 3.24 -4.29 -20.93
CA GLU A 283 2.55 -3.02 -21.25
C GLU A 283 2.83 -1.94 -20.20
N ILE A 284 2.86 -2.32 -18.92
CA ILE A 284 3.22 -1.41 -17.82
C ILE A 284 4.68 -0.95 -17.97
N GLN A 285 5.63 -1.85 -18.27
CA GLN A 285 7.04 -1.47 -18.50
C GLN A 285 7.17 -0.52 -19.70
N ASP A 286 6.45 -0.77 -20.78
CA ASP A 286 6.48 0.08 -21.97
C ASP A 286 5.92 1.47 -21.68
N GLU A 287 4.82 1.58 -20.93
CA GLU A 287 4.25 2.87 -20.50
C GLU A 287 5.18 3.61 -19.53
N LEU A 288 5.89 2.90 -18.66
CA LEU A 288 6.92 3.47 -17.79
C LEU A 288 8.15 3.94 -18.58
N ALA A 289 8.50 3.26 -19.68
CA ALA A 289 9.59 3.63 -20.57
C ALA A 289 9.27 4.84 -21.45
N ARG A 290 8.00 4.99 -21.89
CA ARG A 290 7.56 6.11 -22.72
C ARG A 290 7.72 7.45 -21.97
N ALA A 291 8.37 8.42 -22.63
CA ALA A 291 8.25 9.82 -22.24
C ALA A 291 6.79 10.25 -22.45
N LYS A 292 6.25 11.15 -21.63
CA LYS A 292 4.95 11.79 -21.93
C LYS A 292 5.00 12.30 -23.38
N PRO A 293 4.01 11.98 -24.24
CA PRO A 293 3.96 12.60 -25.55
C PRO A 293 3.81 14.11 -25.36
N SER A 294 4.63 14.87 -26.08
CA SER A 294 4.47 16.31 -26.24
C SER A 294 3.03 16.59 -26.67
N ARG A 295 2.42 17.67 -26.16
CA ARG A 295 1.03 18.08 -26.46
C ARG A 295 0.70 18.11 -27.96
N ASP A 296 1.71 18.19 -28.82
CA ASP A 296 1.57 18.23 -30.28
C ASP A 296 1.11 16.88 -30.90
N GLN A 297 1.42 15.73 -30.29
CA GLN A 297 1.02 14.42 -30.86
C GLN A 297 -0.46 14.05 -30.58
N GLN A 298 -1.12 14.73 -29.64
CA GLN A 298 -2.55 14.56 -29.38
C GLN A 298 -3.43 15.28 -30.42
N GLN A 299 -2.91 16.32 -31.09
CA GLN A 299 -3.65 17.00 -32.17
C GLN A 299 -3.62 16.20 -33.47
N ASP A 300 -2.52 15.55 -33.82
CA ASP A 300 -2.43 14.75 -35.06
C ASP A 300 -3.29 13.48 -35.03
N SER A 301 -3.40 12.85 -33.86
CA SER A 301 -4.26 11.67 -33.69
C SER A 301 -5.76 12.01 -33.75
N GLY A 302 -6.13 13.24 -33.37
CA GLY A 302 -7.49 13.76 -33.48
C GLY A 302 -7.85 14.24 -34.88
N GLY A 303 -6.88 14.79 -35.63
CA GLY A 303 -7.07 15.22 -37.02
C GLY A 303 -7.27 14.07 -38.00
N LEU A 304 -6.51 12.97 -37.84
CA LEU A 304 -6.64 11.77 -38.69
C LEU A 304 -7.97 11.02 -38.47
N ALA A 305 -8.56 11.09 -37.27
CA ALA A 305 -9.86 10.48 -37.00
C ALA A 305 -11.05 11.24 -37.61
N LEU A 306 -10.88 12.54 -37.91
CA LEU A 306 -11.92 13.38 -38.51
C LEU A 306 -11.86 13.39 -40.05
N SER A 307 -10.70 13.11 -40.65
CA SER A 307 -10.56 13.03 -42.12
C SER A 307 -11.08 11.73 -42.73
N ASN A 308 -11.30 10.68 -41.93
CA ASN A 308 -11.87 9.39 -42.41
C ASN A 308 -13.41 9.32 -42.26
N LYS A 309 -14.06 10.45 -41.96
CA LYS A 309 -15.53 10.56 -41.84
C LYS A 309 -16.15 11.58 -42.81
N SER A 310 -15.41 12.08 -43.79
CA SER A 310 -15.94 12.91 -44.88
C SER A 310 -16.02 12.14 -46.19
#